data_AF-A0A9X6Z5P8-F1
#
_entry.id   AF-A0A9X6Z5P8-F1
#
_cell.length_a   1.000
_cell.length_b   1.000
_cell.length_c   1.000
_cell.angle_alpha   90.00
_cell.angle_beta   90.00
_cell.angle_gamma   90.00
#
_symmetry.space_group_name_H-M   'P 1'
#
loop_
_entity.id
_entity.type
_entity.pdbx_description
1 polymer ?
#
loop_
_entity_poly.entity_id
_entity_poly.type
_entity_poly.pdbx_seq_one_letter_code
_entity_poly.pdbx_strand_id
1 'polypeptide(L)'
;MDLQIEDAIFFNAIFNKMNYPCTLNVLLMKFSQPLMWELTYNNETYILYLLQDRTLQGEDGWVTIQELLFSKASTDIVSRLVNSELSISDAFFTSDKIWRVGKIGNKIYPRKLVENYQEIKDRFPRQGISLRDVQSI
;
A
#
# COMPACT_ATOMS: atom_id res chain seq x y z
N MET A 1 -15.47 16.82 -3.21
CA MET A 1 -14.10 16.52 -3.71
C MET A 1 -13.26 16.33 -2.46
N ASP A 2 -13.48 15.20 -1.80
CA ASP A 2 -13.16 14.98 -0.39
C ASP A 2 -11.88 14.17 -0.27
N LEU A 3 -10.81 14.81 -0.74
CA LEU A 3 -9.51 14.19 -0.95
C LEU A 3 -8.44 15.06 -0.32
N GLN A 4 -8.02 14.68 0.89
CA GLN A 4 -6.72 15.01 1.51
C GLN A 4 -6.60 14.45 2.94
N ILE A 5 -7.69 14.45 3.72
CA ILE A 5 -7.63 14.08 5.14
C ILE A 5 -7.37 12.56 5.30
N GLU A 6 -8.13 11.70 4.61
CA GLU A 6 -7.98 10.23 4.70
C GLU A 6 -6.62 9.73 4.20
N ASP A 7 -6.16 10.25 3.06
CA ASP A 7 -4.89 9.85 2.45
C ASP A 7 -3.70 10.27 3.32
N ALA A 8 -3.73 11.50 3.87
CA ALA A 8 -2.72 11.97 4.81
C ALA A 8 -2.69 11.15 6.09
N ILE A 9 -3.86 10.72 6.57
CA ILE A 9 -3.98 9.79 7.69
C ILE A 9 -3.26 8.46 7.37
N PHE A 10 -3.51 7.82 6.21
CA PHE A 10 -2.83 6.58 5.84
C PHE A 10 -1.31 6.75 5.68
N PHE A 11 -0.87 7.80 4.98
CA PHE A 11 0.57 8.08 4.82
C PHE A 11 1.26 8.35 6.16
N ASN A 12 0.64 9.13 7.05
CA ASN A 12 1.20 9.42 8.35
C ASN A 12 1.26 8.17 9.25
N ALA A 13 0.24 7.31 9.18
CA ALA A 13 0.24 6.05 9.90
C ALA A 13 1.40 5.14 9.44
N ILE A 14 1.63 5.03 8.12
CA ILE A 14 2.67 4.16 7.56
C ILE A 14 4.07 4.73 7.76
N PHE A 15 4.32 5.97 7.32
CA PHE A 15 5.69 6.50 7.21
C PHE A 15 6.12 7.31 8.42
N ASN A 16 5.18 7.98 9.10
CA ASN A 16 5.49 8.81 10.26
C ASN A 16 5.21 8.07 11.59
N LYS A 17 4.74 6.81 11.52
CA LYS A 17 4.35 5.98 12.68
C LYS A 17 3.42 6.71 13.65
N MET A 18 2.52 7.54 13.12
CA MET A 18 1.58 8.30 13.93
C MET A 18 0.35 7.43 14.20
N ASN A 19 0.13 7.08 15.46
CA ASN A 19 -1.07 6.38 15.92
C ASN A 19 -2.21 7.39 16.13
N TYR A 20 -2.87 7.89 15.09
CA TYR A 20 -4.23 8.47 15.15
C TYR A 20 -4.67 8.94 13.75
N PRO A 21 -5.91 8.70 13.29
CA PRO A 21 -6.96 7.77 13.76
C PRO A 21 -6.84 6.34 13.20
N CYS A 22 -5.69 5.94 12.64
CA CYS A 22 -5.46 4.57 12.17
C CYS A 22 -4.69 3.73 13.18
N THR A 23 -4.94 2.43 13.13
CA THR A 23 -4.11 1.43 13.82
C THR A 23 -3.41 0.58 12.76
N LEU A 24 -2.08 0.64 12.76
CA LEU A 24 -1.25 -0.28 11.98
C LEU A 24 -1.14 -1.58 12.78
N ASN A 25 -1.86 -2.60 12.36
CA ASN A 25 -1.97 -3.84 13.14
C ASN A 25 -0.74 -4.72 12.91
N VAL A 26 -0.36 -4.90 11.64
CA VAL A 26 0.65 -5.88 11.24
C VAL A 26 1.44 -5.38 10.03
N LEU A 27 2.77 -5.48 10.12
CA LEU A 27 3.64 -5.45 8.96
C LEU A 27 3.62 -6.85 8.34
N LEU A 28 2.98 -6.99 7.19
CA LEU A 28 2.79 -8.27 6.52
C LEU A 28 4.07 -8.74 5.82
N MET A 29 4.88 -7.80 5.30
CA MET A 29 6.12 -8.11 4.61
C MET A 29 7.10 -6.95 4.62
N LYS A 30 8.40 -7.26 4.73
CA LYS A 30 9.50 -6.31 4.54
C LYS A 30 10.69 -6.96 3.83
N PHE A 31 10.95 -6.54 2.59
CA PHE A 31 12.21 -6.77 1.87
C PHE A 31 12.83 -5.44 1.48
N SER A 32 14.03 -5.48 0.89
CA SER A 32 14.77 -4.29 0.46
C SER A 32 14.04 -3.37 -0.53
N GLN A 33 12.80 -3.67 -0.99
CA GLN A 33 11.77 -2.72 -1.53
C GLN A 33 10.52 -3.43 -2.12
N PRO A 34 9.76 -4.23 -1.34
CA PRO A 34 8.42 -3.73 -1.03
C PRO A 34 7.97 -4.00 0.41
N LEU A 35 7.14 -3.09 0.91
CA LEU A 35 6.52 -3.15 2.23
C LEU A 35 5.02 -3.34 2.07
N MET A 36 4.46 -4.26 2.84
CA MET A 36 3.02 -4.52 2.87
C MET A 36 2.48 -4.45 4.30
N TRP A 37 1.30 -3.87 4.47
CA TRP A 37 0.69 -3.62 5.77
C TRP A 37 -0.80 -3.95 5.81
N GLU A 38 -1.26 -4.32 6.99
CA GLU A 38 -2.66 -4.28 7.38
C GLU A 38 -2.91 -3.03 8.23
N LEU A 39 -3.97 -2.29 7.89
CA LEU A 39 -4.39 -1.09 8.60
C LEU A 39 -5.90 -1.12 8.85
N THR A 40 -6.30 -0.78 10.07
CA THR A 40 -7.72 -0.55 10.40
C THR A 40 -8.01 0.93 10.54
N TYR A 41 -9.07 1.38 9.88
CA TYR A 41 -9.58 2.74 9.97
C TYR A 41 -11.10 2.75 9.85
N ASN A 42 -11.81 3.49 10.71
CA ASN A 42 -13.28 3.56 10.73
C ASN A 42 -13.97 2.18 10.70
N ASN A 43 -13.45 1.20 11.45
CA ASN A 43 -13.91 -0.20 11.49
C ASN A 43 -13.80 -0.96 10.15
N GLU A 44 -13.05 -0.43 9.19
CA GLU A 44 -12.72 -1.10 7.94
C GLU A 44 -11.27 -1.53 7.93
N THR A 45 -11.00 -2.70 7.36
CA THR A 45 -9.66 -3.24 7.21
C THR A 45 -9.17 -2.98 5.79
N TYR A 46 -7.93 -2.50 5.70
CA TYR A 46 -7.25 -2.20 4.46
C TYR A 46 -5.95 -2.98 4.38
N ILE A 47 -5.66 -3.50 3.20
CA ILE A 47 -4.32 -3.95 2.85
C ILE A 47 -3.64 -2.86 2.04
N LEU A 48 -2.38 -2.58 2.35
CA LEU A 48 -1.57 -1.55 1.71
C LEU A 48 -0.28 -2.14 1.20
N TYR A 49 0.16 -1.70 0.03
CA TYR A 49 1.39 -2.13 -0.61
C TYR A 49 2.18 -0.91 -1.09
N LEU A 50 3.46 -0.86 -0.78
CA LEU A 50 4.37 0.16 -1.26
C LEU A 50 4.76 -0.11 -2.71
N LEU A 51 4.14 0.62 -3.64
CA LEU A 51 4.47 0.54 -5.07
C LEU A 51 5.84 1.16 -5.36
N GLN A 52 6.21 2.21 -4.63
CA GLN A 52 7.46 2.91 -4.88
C GLN A 52 7.90 3.70 -3.65
N ASP A 53 9.19 3.69 -3.37
CA ASP A 53 9.86 4.60 -2.45
C ASP A 53 11.26 4.89 -2.99
N ARG A 54 11.43 6.07 -3.60
CA ARG A 54 12.71 6.49 -4.17
C ARG A 54 13.00 7.94 -3.87
N THR A 55 14.28 8.27 -3.72
CA THR A 55 14.74 9.66 -3.63
C THR A 55 15.48 10.03 -4.91
N LEU A 56 15.12 11.16 -5.50
CA LEU A 56 15.76 11.72 -6.68
C LEU A 56 16.53 13.00 -6.29
N GLN A 57 17.69 13.21 -6.90
CA GLN A 57 18.43 14.47 -6.79
C GLN A 57 17.99 15.40 -7.94
N GLY A 58 17.39 16.53 -7.60
CA GLY A 58 17.11 17.64 -8.52
C GLY A 58 18.08 18.80 -8.29
N GLU A 59 17.93 19.86 -9.08
CA GLU A 59 18.73 21.09 -8.96
C GLU A 59 18.56 21.75 -7.57
N ASP A 60 17.33 21.71 -7.03
CA ASP A 60 16.97 22.29 -5.72
C ASP A 60 17.20 21.33 -4.54
N GLY A 61 17.81 20.16 -4.77
CA GLY A 61 18.13 19.17 -3.74
C GLY A 61 17.39 17.84 -3.88
N TRP A 62 17.27 17.10 -2.78
CA TRP A 62 16.71 15.75 -2.77
C TRP A 62 15.19 15.76 -2.61
N VAL A 63 14.50 15.01 -3.47
CA VAL A 63 13.04 14.84 -3.43
C VAL A 63 12.71 13.37 -3.33
N THR A 64 11.99 12.99 -2.27
CA THR A 64 11.46 11.64 -2.09
C THR A 64 10.10 11.51 -2.78
N ILE A 65 9.91 10.40 -3.50
CA ILE A 65 8.67 10.01 -4.19
C ILE A 65 8.22 8.68 -3.61
N GLN A 66 7.04 8.68 -3.00
CA GLN A 66 6.41 7.50 -2.42
C GLN A 66 5.05 7.27 -3.06
N GLU A 67 4.71 6.01 -3.35
CA GLU A 67 3.38 5.64 -3.83
C GLU A 67 2.89 4.39 -3.12
N LEU A 68 1.68 4.48 -2.57
CA LEU A 68 0.98 3.38 -1.91
C LEU A 68 -0.18 2.92 -2.78
N LEU A 69 -0.35 1.61 -2.88
CA LEU A 69 -1.58 0.95 -3.29
C LEU A 69 -2.34 0.57 -2.03
N PHE A 70 -3.66 0.74 -2.02
CA PHE A 70 -4.49 0.27 -0.92
C PHE A 70 -5.86 -0.19 -1.40
N SER A 71 -6.40 -1.17 -0.70
CA SER A 71 -7.72 -1.69 -0.98
C SER A 71 -8.36 -2.20 0.30
N LYS A 72 -9.69 -2.10 0.38
CA LYS A 72 -10.46 -2.67 1.48
C LYS A 72 -10.42 -4.20 1.38
N ALA A 73 -10.16 -4.85 2.50
CA ALA A 73 -10.11 -6.31 2.61
C ALA A 73 -10.96 -6.79 3.79
N SER A 74 -11.48 -8.01 3.70
CA SER A 74 -12.05 -8.69 4.87
C SER A 74 -10.95 -9.34 5.71
N THR A 75 -11.26 -9.63 6.96
CA THR A 75 -10.35 -10.38 7.85
C THR A 75 -10.01 -11.77 7.31
N ASP A 76 -10.94 -12.42 6.59
CA ASP A 76 -10.68 -13.69 5.88
C ASP A 76 -9.60 -13.53 4.80
N ILE A 77 -9.73 -12.51 3.95
CA ILE A 77 -8.73 -12.21 2.91
C ILE A 77 -7.36 -11.95 3.53
N VAL A 78 -7.30 -11.15 4.60
CA VAL A 78 -6.05 -10.89 5.33
C VAL A 78 -5.46 -12.18 5.91
N SER A 79 -6.27 -13.01 6.56
CA SER A 79 -5.84 -14.29 7.15
C SER A 79 -5.26 -15.24 6.08
N ARG A 80 -5.98 -15.42 4.97
CA ARG A 80 -5.55 -16.28 3.85
C ARG A 80 -4.27 -15.75 3.18
N LEU A 81 -4.15 -14.43 3.05
CA LEU A 81 -2.92 -13.80 2.56
C LEU A 81 -1.74 -14.07 3.49
N VAL A 82 -1.90 -13.86 4.80
CA VAL A 82 -0.87 -14.13 5.82
C VAL A 82 -0.40 -15.58 5.78
N ASN A 83 -1.35 -16.52 5.64
CA ASN A 83 -1.06 -17.95 5.55
C ASN A 83 -0.51 -18.37 4.16
N SER A 84 -0.33 -17.44 3.23
CA SER A 84 0.10 -17.70 1.84
C SER A 84 -0.85 -18.65 1.07
N GLU A 85 -2.13 -18.69 1.46
CA GLU A 85 -3.20 -19.41 0.75
C GLU A 85 -3.80 -18.55 -0.38
N LEU A 86 -3.50 -17.25 -0.38
CA LEU A 86 -3.90 -16.29 -1.38
C LEU A 86 -2.67 -15.53 -1.88
N SER A 87 -2.59 -15.30 -3.19
CA SER A 87 -1.52 -14.48 -3.75
C SER A 87 -1.70 -13.00 -3.38
N ILE A 88 -0.61 -12.24 -3.41
CA ILE A 88 -0.65 -10.80 -3.11
C ILE A 88 -1.58 -10.08 -4.08
N SER A 89 -1.53 -10.40 -5.37
CA SER A 89 -2.42 -9.78 -6.34
C SER A 89 -3.87 -10.12 -6.05
N ASP A 90 -4.18 -11.39 -5.78
CA ASP A 90 -5.57 -11.82 -5.61
C ASP A 90 -6.18 -11.16 -4.36
N ALA A 91 -5.40 -10.95 -3.30
CA ALA A 91 -5.85 -10.23 -2.12
C ALA A 91 -6.28 -8.79 -2.41
N PHE A 92 -5.64 -8.09 -3.34
CA PHE A 92 -6.05 -6.75 -3.76
C PHE A 92 -7.23 -6.78 -4.73
N PHE A 93 -7.21 -7.69 -5.70
CA PHE A 93 -8.23 -7.78 -6.75
C PHE A 93 -9.52 -8.50 -6.33
N THR A 94 -9.64 -8.94 -5.07
CA THR A 94 -10.95 -9.31 -4.49
C THR A 94 -11.85 -8.12 -4.16
N SER A 95 -11.31 -6.90 -4.17
CA SER A 95 -12.04 -5.69 -3.86
C SER A 95 -12.52 -4.96 -5.11
N ASP A 96 -13.72 -4.40 -5.05
CA ASP A 96 -14.29 -3.61 -6.16
C ASP A 96 -13.55 -2.30 -6.41
N LYS A 97 -12.76 -1.84 -5.43
CA LYS A 97 -12.02 -0.57 -5.52
C LYS A 97 -10.61 -0.74 -4.99
N ILE A 98 -9.66 -0.45 -5.86
CA ILE A 98 -8.25 -0.39 -5.55
C ILE A 98 -7.78 1.03 -5.83
N TRP A 99 -7.17 1.65 -4.84
CA TRP A 99 -6.73 3.02 -4.92
C TRP A 99 -5.21 3.08 -4.87
N ARG A 100 -4.64 4.07 -5.55
CA ARG A 100 -3.24 4.45 -5.38
C ARG A 100 -3.13 5.91 -4.99
N VAL A 101 -2.18 6.22 -4.14
CA VAL A 101 -1.94 7.57 -3.66
C VAL A 101 -0.44 7.83 -3.59
N GLY A 102 -0.04 9.03 -4.03
CA GLY A 102 1.36 9.42 -4.16
C GLY A 102 1.72 10.59 -3.26
N LYS A 103 2.97 10.63 -2.82
CA LYS A 103 3.58 11.74 -2.09
C LYS A 103 4.89 12.12 -2.77
N ILE A 104 5.10 13.42 -2.98
CA ILE A 104 6.36 13.98 -3.49
C ILE A 104 6.83 15.05 -2.50
N GLY A 105 8.01 14.84 -1.92
CA GLY A 105 8.48 15.65 -0.79
C GLY A 105 7.45 15.62 0.34
N ASN A 106 6.97 16.79 0.78
CA ASN A 106 5.93 16.89 1.81
C ASN A 106 4.49 16.94 1.27
N LYS A 107 4.31 16.89 -0.06
CA LYS A 107 3.01 17.05 -0.70
C LYS A 107 2.38 15.71 -1.04
N ILE A 108 1.18 15.46 -0.51
CA ILE A 108 0.34 14.31 -0.87
C ILE A 108 -0.59 14.71 -2.01
N TYR A 109 -0.71 13.84 -3.01
CA TYR A 109 -1.57 14.01 -4.16
C TYR A 109 -2.88 13.26 -3.97
N PRO A 110 -3.98 13.70 -4.62
CA PRO A 110 -5.24 12.98 -4.56
C PRO A 110 -5.09 11.52 -5.02
N ARG A 111 -5.66 10.57 -4.28
CA ARG A 111 -5.80 9.18 -4.70
C ARG A 111 -6.46 9.06 -6.08
N LYS A 112 -6.06 8.02 -6.81
CA LYS A 112 -6.61 7.63 -8.11
C LYS A 112 -7.08 6.18 -8.03
N LEU A 113 -8.20 5.88 -8.69
CA LEU A 113 -8.63 4.50 -8.86
C LEU A 113 -7.66 3.81 -9.81
N VAL A 114 -7.34 2.55 -9.54
CA VAL A 114 -6.59 1.69 -10.44
C VAL A 114 -7.60 0.98 -11.32
N GLU A 115 -7.73 1.43 -12.57
CA GLU A 115 -8.73 0.90 -13.51
C GLU A 115 -8.29 -0.44 -14.10
N ASN A 116 -6.98 -0.69 -14.14
CA ASN A 116 -6.41 -1.93 -14.66
C ASN A 116 -5.07 -2.28 -13.99
N TYR A 117 -4.75 -3.58 -13.97
CA TYR A 117 -3.46 -4.07 -13.48
C TYR A 117 -2.26 -3.48 -14.24
N GLN A 118 -2.43 -3.11 -15.52
CA GLN A 118 -1.34 -2.60 -16.35
C GLN A 118 -0.76 -1.27 -15.81
N GLU A 119 -1.54 -0.49 -15.07
CA GLU A 119 -1.06 0.75 -14.41
C GLU A 119 0.00 0.52 -13.34
N ILE A 120 0.03 -0.67 -12.74
CA ILE A 120 0.89 -0.98 -11.59
C ILE A 120 1.79 -2.20 -11.81
N LYS A 121 1.67 -2.89 -12.94
CA LYS A 121 2.34 -4.16 -13.23
C LYS A 121 3.85 -4.18 -12.99
N ASP A 122 4.52 -3.05 -13.25
CA ASP A 122 5.99 -2.96 -13.17
C ASP A 122 6.48 -2.72 -11.73
N ARG A 123 5.55 -2.48 -10.80
CA ARG A 123 5.80 -2.06 -9.41
C ARG A 123 5.02 -2.90 -8.39
N PHE A 124 4.25 -3.86 -8.86
CA PHE A 124 3.37 -4.70 -8.06
C PHE A 124 3.60 -6.17 -8.42
N PRO A 125 3.45 -7.12 -7.47
CA PRO A 125 3.74 -8.52 -7.74
C PRO A 125 2.90 -9.07 -8.90
N ARG A 126 3.51 -10.00 -9.63
CA ARG A 126 2.80 -10.78 -10.65
C ARG A 126 1.76 -11.68 -9.99
N GLN A 127 0.76 -12.08 -10.77
CA GLN A 127 -0.20 -13.06 -10.31
C GLN A 127 0.46 -14.35 -9.85
N GLY A 128 -0.08 -14.94 -8.78
CA GLY A 128 0.42 -16.20 -8.20
C GLY A 128 1.57 -16.05 -7.23
N ILE A 129 2.12 -14.84 -7.03
CA ILE A 129 3.16 -14.59 -6.02
C ILE A 129 2.51 -14.45 -4.63
N SER A 130 2.83 -15.37 -3.72
CA SER A 130 2.38 -15.38 -2.32
C SER A 130 3.37 -14.66 -1.39
N LEU A 131 2.99 -14.41 -0.14
CA LEU A 131 3.92 -13.82 0.84
C LEU A 131 5.18 -14.68 1.04
N ARG A 132 5.04 -16.01 1.02
CA ARG A 132 6.15 -16.97 1.20
C ARG A 132 7.19 -16.84 0.09
N ASP A 133 6.75 -16.62 -1.15
CA ASP A 133 7.65 -16.54 -2.31
C ASP A 133 8.56 -15.32 -2.22
N VAL A 134 8.06 -14.22 -1.67
CA VAL A 134 8.85 -13.00 -1.46
C VAL A 134 9.69 -13.11 -0.19
N GLN A 135 9.28 -13.93 0.79
CA GLN A 135 10.03 -14.16 2.03
C GLN A 135 11.34 -14.94 1.86
N SER A 136 11.48 -15.65 0.75
CA SER A 136 12.57 -16.61 0.51
C SER A 136 13.73 -16.03 -0.31
N ILE A 137 13.69 -14.72 -0.59
CA ILE A 137 14.68 -13.96 -1.39
C ILE A 137 15.56 -13.13 -0.45
#